data_AF-A0AAJ0HP01-F1
#
_entry.id   AF-A0AAJ0HP01-F1
#
_cell.length_a   1.000
_cell.length_b   1.000
_cell.length_c   1.000
_cell.angle_alpha   90.00
_cell.angle_beta   90.00
_cell.angle_gamma   90.00
#
_symmetry.space_group_name_H-M   'P 1'
#
loop_
_entity.id
_entity.type
_entity.pdbx_description
1 polymer ?
#
loop_
_entity_poly.entity_id
_entity_poly.type
_entity_poly.pdbx_seq_one_letter_code
_entity_poly.pdbx_strand_id
1 'polypeptide(L)'
;KHMKRHQKPYACTHVPDCDKRFGSKNDWKRHENSQHIQFQFWRCTECVKDKGRPNVNVLCGKIFHRRETFRHHLDKDHGINDTHTVEERCTGCRNGRNFKSHFWCGFCQKTIKFTKNDGLVCSERFDHIDDHFMGKGGLKYDIFDWKSIE
;
A
#
# COMPACT_ATOMS: atom_id res chain seq x y z
N LYS A 1 11.34 -3.63 -39.23
CA LYS A 1 11.88 -4.70 -38.35
C LYS A 1 12.10 -4.16 -36.93
N HIS A 2 11.16 -4.44 -36.01
CA HIS A 2 11.41 -4.93 -34.65
C HIS A 2 12.41 -4.24 -33.67
N MET A 3 12.67 -2.91 -33.74
CA MET A 3 13.65 -2.27 -32.82
C MET A 3 13.06 -1.51 -31.62
N LYS A 4 11.75 -1.30 -31.54
CA LYS A 4 11.09 -0.60 -30.40
C LYS A 4 10.37 -1.52 -29.42
N ARG A 5 10.72 -2.81 -29.37
CA ARG A 5 10.06 -3.80 -28.48
C ARG A 5 10.91 -4.23 -27.28
N HIS A 6 12.13 -3.70 -27.12
CA HIS A 6 13.08 -4.14 -26.09
C HIS A 6 13.46 -3.09 -25.06
N GLN A 7 12.99 -1.85 -25.17
CA GLN A 7 13.13 -0.92 -24.05
C GLN A 7 12.10 -1.35 -23.01
N LYS A 8 12.59 -1.98 -21.93
CA LYS A 8 11.84 -2.24 -20.71
C LYS A 8 12.22 -1.14 -19.71
N PRO A 9 11.71 0.10 -19.88
CA PRO A 9 12.15 1.24 -19.09
C PRO A 9 11.70 1.15 -17.64
N TYR A 10 10.66 0.37 -17.36
CA TYR A 10 10.14 0.19 -16.02
C TYR A 10 10.83 -0.99 -15.34
N ALA A 11 11.28 -0.81 -14.12
CA ALA A 11 11.80 -1.90 -13.30
C ALA A 11 11.20 -1.86 -11.90
N CYS A 12 11.17 -3.02 -11.24
CA CYS A 12 10.75 -3.10 -9.86
C CYS A 12 11.66 -2.26 -8.96
N THR A 13 11.06 -1.49 -8.06
CA THR A 13 11.76 -0.64 -7.09
C THR A 13 12.10 -1.36 -5.77
N HIS A 14 11.75 -2.64 -5.64
CA HIS A 14 12.13 -3.50 -4.52
C HIS A 14 13.47 -4.18 -4.80
N VAL A 15 14.51 -3.37 -5.02
CA VAL A 15 15.90 -3.83 -5.22
C VAL A 15 16.58 -3.93 -3.84
N PRO A 16 17.38 -4.98 -3.57
CA PRO A 16 17.85 -6.03 -4.50
C PRO A 16 16.95 -7.26 -4.63
N ASP A 17 15.87 -7.34 -3.86
CA ASP A 17 15.01 -8.54 -3.80
C ASP A 17 14.24 -8.84 -5.10
N CYS A 18 14.16 -7.90 -6.04
CA CYS A 18 13.48 -8.06 -7.32
C CYS A 18 14.11 -7.26 -8.46
N ASP A 19 14.58 -7.95 -9.50
CA ASP A 19 15.18 -7.38 -10.72
C ASP A 19 14.22 -7.39 -11.93
N LYS A 20 12.90 -7.54 -11.71
CA LYS A 20 11.97 -7.66 -12.85
C LYS A 20 11.81 -6.33 -13.59
N ARG A 21 11.93 -6.38 -14.93
CA ARG A 21 11.76 -5.25 -15.85
C ARG A 21 10.54 -5.42 -16.78
N PHE A 22 9.89 -4.31 -17.12
CA PHE A 22 8.62 -4.26 -17.83
C PHE A 22 8.64 -3.22 -18.96
N GLY A 23 7.93 -3.53 -20.05
CA GLY A 23 7.77 -2.61 -21.19
C GLY A 23 6.65 -1.59 -21.03
N SER A 24 5.78 -1.76 -20.03
CA SER A 24 4.64 -0.88 -19.78
C SER A 24 4.50 -0.54 -18.29
N LYS A 25 4.02 0.68 -18.02
CA LYS A 25 3.69 1.13 -16.66
C LYS A 25 2.67 0.22 -16.00
N ASN A 26 1.67 -0.26 -16.76
CA ASN A 26 0.61 -1.12 -16.24
C ASN A 26 1.14 -2.50 -15.81
N ASP A 27 2.07 -3.10 -16.56
CA ASP A 27 2.68 -4.37 -16.19
C ASP A 27 3.53 -4.25 -14.94
N TRP A 28 4.29 -3.16 -14.83
CA TRP A 28 5.08 -2.85 -13.63
C TRP A 28 4.18 -2.60 -12.41
N LYS A 29 3.14 -1.76 -12.53
CA LYS A 29 2.12 -1.54 -11.50
C LYS A 29 1.51 -2.86 -11.02
N ARG A 30 1.10 -3.71 -11.96
CA ARG A 30 0.51 -5.03 -11.66
C ARG A 30 1.50 -5.93 -10.93
N HIS A 31 2.76 -5.93 -11.35
CA HIS A 31 3.81 -6.72 -10.73
C HIS A 31 4.08 -6.29 -9.29
N GLU A 32 4.33 -5.00 -9.04
CA GLU A 32 4.58 -4.51 -7.68
C GLU A 32 3.38 -4.74 -6.77
N ASN A 33 2.16 -4.53 -7.28
CA ASN A 33 0.94 -4.77 -6.52
C ASN A 33 0.65 -6.25 -6.24
N SER A 34 1.24 -7.20 -6.99
CA SER A 34 0.99 -8.63 -6.82
C SER A 34 2.12 -9.36 -6.08
N GLN A 35 3.37 -8.95 -6.32
CA GLN A 35 4.56 -9.62 -5.78
C GLN A 35 5.15 -8.89 -4.57
N HIS A 36 4.97 -7.58 -4.48
CA HIS A 36 5.47 -6.77 -3.37
C HIS A 36 4.31 -6.23 -2.52
N ILE A 37 3.30 -7.08 -2.36
CA ILE A 37 2.10 -6.81 -1.57
C ILE A 37 2.52 -6.43 -0.14
N GLN A 38 2.32 -5.17 0.23
CA GLN A 38 2.06 -4.83 1.62
C GLN A 38 0.67 -5.36 1.93
N PHE A 39 0.61 -6.53 2.58
CA PHE A 39 -0.64 -7.24 2.83
C PHE A 39 -1.67 -6.28 3.42
N GLN A 40 -2.80 -6.18 2.74
CA GLN A 40 -3.95 -5.52 3.29
C GLN A 40 -4.39 -6.29 4.54
N PHE A 41 -4.45 -5.59 5.66
CA PHE A 41 -4.99 -6.09 6.91
C PHE A 41 -6.06 -5.14 7.46
N TRP A 42 -6.79 -5.60 8.47
CA TRP A 42 -7.75 -4.82 9.22
C TRP A 42 -7.34 -4.91 10.67
N ARG A 43 -7.09 -3.76 11.31
CA ARG A 43 -6.78 -3.70 12.72
C ARG A 43 -8.00 -3.18 13.45
N CYS A 44 -8.55 -3.98 14.35
CA CYS A 44 -9.70 -3.58 15.15
C CYS A 44 -9.32 -2.41 16.08
N THR A 45 -10.02 -1.29 15.95
CA THR A 45 -9.88 -0.11 16.81
C THR A 45 -10.98 -0.02 17.87
N GLU A 46 -11.83 -1.04 17.97
CA GLU A 46 -12.91 -1.09 18.95
C GLU A 46 -12.40 -1.38 20.35
N CYS A 47 -13.15 -0.91 21.34
CA CYS A 47 -12.92 -1.27 22.73
C CYS A 47 -13.72 -2.54 23.09
N VAL A 48 -13.12 -3.40 23.91
CA VAL A 48 -13.77 -4.50 24.61
C VAL A 48 -13.70 -4.27 26.11
N LYS A 49 -14.66 -4.82 26.86
CA LYS A 49 -14.60 -4.83 28.32
C LYS A 49 -13.51 -5.80 28.77
N ASP A 50 -12.64 -5.37 29.67
CA ASP A 50 -11.64 -6.26 30.26
C ASP A 50 -12.33 -7.34 31.11
N LYS A 51 -11.99 -8.62 30.87
CA LYS A 51 -12.59 -9.75 31.59
C LYS A 51 -12.25 -9.75 33.07
N GLY A 52 -11.15 -9.09 33.48
CA GLY A 52 -10.75 -8.94 34.88
C GLY A 52 -11.24 -7.64 35.52
N ARG A 53 -11.55 -6.61 34.73
CA ARG A 53 -11.99 -5.29 35.21
C ARG A 53 -13.12 -4.74 34.31
N PRO A 54 -14.39 -5.03 34.64
CA PRO A 54 -15.53 -4.65 33.79
C PRO A 54 -15.74 -3.14 33.60
N ASN A 55 -15.10 -2.30 34.42
CA ASN A 55 -15.11 -0.84 34.30
C ASN A 55 -13.98 -0.27 33.42
N VAL A 56 -13.12 -1.12 32.87
CA VAL A 56 -12.01 -0.71 31.99
C VAL A 56 -12.29 -1.17 30.58
N ASN A 57 -12.38 -0.21 29.66
CA ASN A 57 -12.44 -0.46 28.23
C ASN A 57 -11.01 -0.58 27.69
N VAL A 58 -10.69 -1.71 27.07
CA VAL A 58 -9.38 -2.00 26.49
C VAL A 58 -9.51 -2.09 24.98
N LEU A 59 -8.55 -1.54 24.26
CA LEU A 59 -8.50 -1.62 22.80
C LEU A 59 -8.36 -3.08 22.35
N CYS A 60 -9.24 -3.53 21.46
CA CYS A 60 -9.26 -4.90 20.93
C CYS A 60 -7.97 -5.21 20.15
N GLY A 61 -7.57 -4.33 19.24
CA GLY A 61 -6.28 -4.37 18.56
C GLY A 61 -6.03 -5.57 17.64
N LYS A 62 -6.98 -6.52 17.55
CA LYS A 62 -6.87 -7.74 16.73
C LYS A 62 -6.66 -7.41 15.25
N ILE A 63 -5.78 -8.17 14.60
CA ILE A 63 -5.41 -7.99 13.19
C ILE A 63 -6.02 -9.12 12.36
N PHE A 64 -6.61 -8.77 11.22
CA PHE A 64 -7.24 -9.69 10.29
C PHE A 64 -6.71 -9.44 8.88
N HIS A 65 -6.50 -10.49 8.09
CA HIS A 65 -5.98 -10.37 6.72
C HIS A 65 -7.07 -10.46 5.65
N ARG A 66 -8.33 -10.66 6.04
CA ARG A 66 -9.49 -10.71 5.14
C ARG A 66 -10.64 -9.86 5.68
N ARG A 67 -11.38 -9.22 4.77
CA ARG A 67 -12.55 -8.41 5.11
C ARG A 67 -13.62 -9.25 5.80
N GLU A 68 -13.91 -10.44 5.28
CA GLU A 68 -14.95 -11.31 5.85
C GLU A 68 -14.62 -11.72 7.29
N THR A 69 -13.35 -12.07 7.57
CA THR A 69 -12.93 -12.44 8.93
C THR A 69 -13.02 -11.27 9.89
N PHE A 70 -12.74 -10.05 9.42
CA PHE A 70 -12.90 -8.84 10.24
C PHE A 70 -14.37 -8.52 10.49
N ARG A 71 -15.23 -8.64 9.46
CA ARG A 71 -16.68 -8.46 9.59
C ARG A 71 -17.30 -9.44 10.59
N HIS A 72 -16.92 -10.72 10.51
CA HIS A 72 -17.36 -11.72 11.47
C HIS A 72 -16.89 -11.41 12.90
N HIS A 73 -15.68 -10.87 13.05
CA HIS A 73 -15.17 -10.43 14.35
C HIS A 73 -15.96 -9.24 14.93
N LEU A 74 -16.30 -8.24 14.12
CA LEU A 74 -17.11 -7.10 14.54
C LEU A 74 -18.49 -7.54 15.05
N ASP A 75 -19.12 -8.49 14.36
CA ASP A 75 -20.39 -9.09 14.78
C ASP A 75 -20.25 -9.86 16.10
N LYS A 76 -19.29 -10.79 16.17
CA LYS A 76 -19.18 -11.74 17.28
C LYS A 76 -18.58 -11.15 18.56
N ASP A 77 -17.52 -10.34 18.45
CA ASP A 77 -16.80 -9.80 19.61
C ASP A 77 -17.32 -8.41 20.04
N HIS A 78 -17.93 -7.65 19.12
CA HIS A 78 -18.37 -6.27 19.37
C HIS A 78 -19.87 -6.04 19.21
N GLY A 79 -20.64 -7.01 18.70
CA GLY A 79 -22.07 -6.85 18.43
C GLY A 79 -22.39 -5.85 17.32
N ILE A 80 -21.39 -5.49 16.50
CA ILE A 80 -21.54 -4.55 15.39
C ILE A 80 -21.97 -5.38 14.17
N ASN A 81 -23.28 -5.42 13.93
CA ASN A 81 -23.90 -6.18 12.83
C ASN A 81 -24.68 -5.31 11.85
N ASP A 82 -24.89 -4.04 12.18
CA ASP A 82 -25.49 -3.07 11.27
C ASP A 82 -24.65 -2.94 10.01
N THR A 83 -25.27 -3.13 8.85
CA THR A 83 -24.55 -3.23 7.57
C THR A 83 -23.78 -1.94 7.28
N HIS A 84 -24.39 -0.79 7.50
CA HIS A 84 -23.76 0.50 7.28
C HIS A 84 -22.54 0.70 8.20
N THR A 85 -22.72 0.46 9.49
CA THR A 85 -21.66 0.60 10.50
C THR A 85 -20.52 -0.41 10.27
N VAL A 86 -20.83 -1.66 9.94
CA VAL A 86 -19.83 -2.68 9.58
C VAL A 86 -19.01 -2.25 8.38
N GLU A 87 -19.63 -1.69 7.34
CA GLU A 87 -18.94 -1.21 6.15
C GLU A 87 -18.06 0.00 6.43
N GLU A 88 -18.55 0.95 7.23
CA GLU A 88 -17.78 2.08 7.72
C GLU A 88 -16.54 1.60 8.49
N ARG A 89 -16.71 0.66 9.43
CA ARG A 89 -15.61 0.06 10.20
C ARG A 89 -14.65 -0.75 9.34
N CYS A 90 -15.17 -1.56 8.41
CA CYS A 90 -14.34 -2.30 7.45
C CYS A 90 -13.55 -1.37 6.52
N THR A 91 -13.96 -0.11 6.37
CA THR A 91 -13.25 0.90 5.58
C THR A 91 -12.25 1.66 6.45
N GLY A 92 -12.66 2.13 7.64
CA GLY A 92 -11.80 2.88 8.57
C GLY A 92 -10.71 2.03 9.24
N CYS A 93 -10.98 0.76 9.53
CA CYS A 93 -10.00 -0.16 10.13
C CYS A 93 -9.12 -0.85 9.09
N ARG A 94 -9.37 -0.61 7.79
CA ARG A 94 -8.59 -1.18 6.69
C ARG A 94 -7.20 -0.56 6.67
N ASN A 95 -6.24 -1.32 7.14
CA ASN A 95 -4.83 -1.00 7.10
C ASN A 95 -4.19 -1.77 5.96
N GLY A 96 -4.11 -1.17 4.78
CA GLY A 96 -3.22 -1.65 3.74
C GLY A 96 -3.66 -1.28 2.33
N ARG A 97 -2.63 -1.21 1.47
CA ARG A 97 -2.49 -0.36 0.27
C ARG A 97 -2.23 1.12 0.51
N ASN A 98 -1.97 1.53 1.74
CA ASN A 98 -1.39 2.84 1.98
C ASN A 98 0.11 2.61 2.14
N PHE A 99 0.88 2.87 1.07
CA PHE A 99 2.10 3.64 1.34
C PHE A 99 1.65 4.77 2.24
N LYS A 100 2.35 5.00 3.36
CA LYS A 100 2.00 6.10 4.26
C LYS A 100 1.77 7.37 3.40
N SER A 101 1.17 8.42 3.93
CA SER A 101 1.09 9.74 3.28
C SER A 101 2.45 10.31 2.85
N HIS A 102 3.51 9.51 2.95
CA HIS A 102 4.83 9.72 2.45
C HIS A 102 5.46 8.38 1.97
N PHE A 103 6.26 8.40 0.92
CA PHE A 103 7.09 7.27 0.48
C PHE A 103 8.52 7.71 0.17
N TRP A 104 9.50 6.82 0.32
CA TRP A 104 10.88 7.09 -0.10
C TRP A 104 11.04 6.86 -1.60
N CYS A 105 11.55 7.86 -2.32
CA CYS A 105 11.95 7.72 -3.71
C CYS A 105 13.47 7.62 -3.78
N GLY A 106 14.00 6.46 -4.20
CA GLY A 106 15.44 6.23 -4.30
C GLY A 106 16.13 7.06 -5.39
N PHE A 107 15.39 7.47 -6.43
CA PHE A 107 15.91 8.38 -7.46
C PHE A 107 16.06 9.80 -6.92
N CYS A 108 15.06 10.30 -6.19
CA CYS A 108 15.13 11.62 -5.55
C CYS A 108 15.94 11.63 -4.26
N GLN A 109 16.28 10.47 -3.69
CA GLN A 109 16.89 10.32 -2.38
C GLN A 109 16.17 11.14 -1.30
N LYS A 110 14.83 11.16 -1.36
CA LYS A 110 14.00 11.89 -0.40
C LYS A 110 12.65 11.23 -0.19
N THR A 111 12.05 11.53 0.96
CA THR A 111 10.69 11.14 1.28
C THR A 111 9.70 12.11 0.64
N ILE A 112 8.91 11.61 -0.32
CA ILE A 112 7.85 12.33 -1.01
C ILE A 112 6.57 12.20 -0.21
N LYS A 113 5.95 13.33 0.17
CA LYS A 113 4.65 13.36 0.88
C LYS A 113 3.51 13.52 -0.12
N PHE A 114 2.40 12.81 0.10
CA PHE A 114 1.16 12.92 -0.64
C PHE A 114 0.09 13.55 0.25
N THR A 115 -0.64 14.51 -0.32
CA THR A 115 -1.64 15.31 0.40
C THR A 115 -3.06 14.73 0.32
N LYS A 116 -3.30 13.68 -0.48
CA LYS A 116 -4.65 13.17 -0.74
C LYS A 116 -4.91 11.84 -0.04
N ASN A 117 -5.87 11.85 0.88
CA ASN A 117 -6.26 10.74 1.75
C ASN A 117 -7.39 9.87 1.14
N ASP A 118 -7.36 9.66 -0.18
CA ASP A 118 -8.54 9.21 -0.92
C ASP A 118 -8.17 8.08 -1.88
N GLY A 119 -7.91 6.87 -1.36
CA GLY A 119 -7.87 5.58 -2.11
C GLY A 119 -6.94 5.42 -3.32
N LEU A 120 -6.31 6.50 -3.80
CA LEU A 120 -5.58 6.67 -5.06
C LEU A 120 -4.07 6.83 -4.82
N VAL A 121 -3.63 6.82 -3.56
CA VAL A 121 -2.23 6.99 -3.11
C VAL A 121 -1.26 6.03 -3.81
N CYS A 122 -1.76 4.86 -4.22
CA CYS A 122 -0.99 3.89 -4.99
C CYS A 122 -0.59 4.46 -6.37
N SER A 123 -1.47 5.21 -7.04
CA SER A 123 -1.20 5.81 -8.34
C SER A 123 -0.15 6.91 -8.26
N GLU A 124 -0.19 7.78 -7.24
CA GLU A 124 0.74 8.93 -7.13
C GLU A 124 2.20 8.50 -7.00
N ARG A 125 2.49 7.43 -6.23
CA ARG A 125 3.84 6.83 -6.18
C ARG A 125 4.31 6.37 -7.55
N PHE A 126 3.47 5.58 -8.22
CA PHE A 126 3.82 5.04 -9.53
C PHE A 126 3.94 6.12 -10.60
N ASP A 127 3.16 7.20 -10.48
CA ASP A 127 3.21 8.32 -11.41
C ASP A 127 4.49 9.14 -11.17
N HIS A 128 4.86 9.41 -9.92
CA HIS A 128 6.14 10.04 -9.59
C HIS A 128 7.36 9.25 -10.10
N ILE A 129 7.36 7.93 -9.93
CA ILE A 129 8.47 7.08 -10.38
C ILE A 129 8.44 6.91 -11.91
N ASP A 130 7.26 6.86 -12.55
CA ASP A 130 7.11 6.88 -14.01
C ASP A 130 7.73 8.13 -14.62
N ASP A 131 7.61 9.28 -13.97
CA ASP A 131 8.27 10.50 -14.43
C ASP A 131 9.80 10.35 -14.48
N HIS A 132 10.43 9.68 -13.51
CA HIS A 132 11.87 9.39 -13.53
C HIS A 132 12.25 8.43 -14.66
N PHE A 133 11.48 7.35 -14.88
CA PHE A 133 11.74 6.40 -15.96
C PHE A 133 11.55 7.02 -17.35
N MET A 134 10.62 7.97 -17.48
CA MET A 134 10.28 8.64 -18.73
C MET A 134 11.06 9.95 -18.94
N GLY A 135 11.80 10.43 -17.94
CA GLY A 135 12.51 11.70 -17.97
C GLY A 135 11.57 12.92 -18.03
N LYS A 136 10.35 12.80 -17.50
CA LYS A 136 9.38 13.90 -17.49
C LYS A 136 9.73 14.86 -16.35
N GLY A 137 10.04 16.11 -16.70
CA GLY A 137 10.38 17.14 -15.73
C GLY A 137 11.82 17.06 -15.17
N GLY A 138 12.72 16.30 -15.80
CA GLY A 138 14.11 16.20 -15.37
C GLY A 138 14.93 15.14 -16.11
N LEU A 139 15.93 14.60 -15.41
CA LEU A 139 16.79 13.53 -15.93
C LEU A 139 16.06 12.18 -15.96
N LYS A 140 16.39 11.37 -16.96
CA LYS A 140 15.92 9.98 -17.06
C LYS A 140 16.82 9.09 -16.20
N TYR A 141 16.23 8.30 -15.31
CA TYR A 141 16.94 7.38 -14.42
C TYR A 141 16.72 5.92 -14.84
N ASP A 142 17.74 5.06 -14.66
CA ASP A 142 17.57 3.59 -14.67
C ASP A 142 17.47 3.09 -13.23
N ILE A 143 16.91 1.90 -13.03
CA ILE A 143 16.76 1.34 -11.68
C ILE A 143 18.10 1.12 -10.95
N PHE A 144 19.21 1.01 -11.68
CA PHE A 144 20.53 0.97 -11.06
C PHE A 144 20.90 2.27 -10.33
N ASP A 145 20.23 3.38 -10.63
CA ASP A 145 20.41 4.65 -9.92
C ASP A 145 19.57 4.72 -8.62
N TRP A 146 18.76 3.70 -8.33
CA TRP A 146 17.90 3.66 -7.15
C TRP A 146 18.70 3.43 -5.87
N LYS A 147 18.61 4.38 -4.93
CA LYS A 147 19.21 4.22 -3.60
C LYS A 147 18.17 3.79 -2.57
N SER A 148 18.39 2.63 -1.97
CA SER A 148 17.62 2.16 -0.81
C SER A 148 17.92 3.02 0.42
N ILE A 149 16.96 3.12 1.33
CA ILE A 149 17.19 3.74 2.64
C ILE A 149 18.04 2.76 3.46
N GLU A 150 19.24 3.17 3.86
CA GLU A 150 20.08 2.43 4.82
C GLU A 150 19.51 2.51 6.23
#